data_AF-A0A519F252-F1
#
_entry.id   AF-A0A519F252-F1
#
_cell.length_a   1.000
_cell.length_b   1.000
_cell.length_c   1.000
_cell.angle_alpha   90.00
_cell.angle_beta   90.00
_cell.angle_gamma   90.00
#
_symmetry.space_group_name_H-M   'P 1'
#
loop_
_entity.id
_entity.type
_entity.pdbx_description
1 polymer ?
#
loop_
_entity_poly.entity_id
_entity_poly.type
_entity_poly.pdbx_seq_one_letter_code
_entity_poly.pdbx_strand_id
1 'polypeptide(L)'
;MPTRRTLLASALSTTLLAACASAPSMPSMQQRPPIVFVHGNGDSAALWQTTVWRFESNGWPRDRLFAFDQPVPLARENDAVAQPGRSSTADSMAFLKAEVERVRQTTGADKVILIGNSRGGNTIRNYIQNGGGDQVVSHAVLGGNPAHGIWAIPGYNEGSEFSALSPFLRQLNAPKGPNGDEATPGVQWLTLRSDRNDKYAQPDGTWIGMPGKPTNVGYDGPALKGATNLVLAGADHRETSFSPAAFDATWRFLTGSAPRTLQAEPEAVIALSGRVTGLGLDPLKPASGNFANNLPIAGARVTVFAVDGDTGARRGNAAWDSAVGSDGSWGPFVAEARTAYELVVSAPGYATTHVYRSPFPRSSTLINLRPERIAPADQDAKSLVIFTRPRGYFDAQRDKMRFDGLSTLPGVPARGAGVASSKLKLTNEAQRSVTAEFNGERTAGLSWPLAQGHVSVLELTF
;
A
#
# COMPACT_ATOMS: atom_id res chain seq x y z
N MET A 1 -33.57 -58.22 70.87
CA MET A 1 -32.25 -58.41 70.21
C MET A 1 -31.82 -57.09 69.60
N PRO A 2 -30.51 -56.76 69.60
CA PRO A 2 -30.06 -55.40 69.95
C PRO A 2 -29.43 -54.60 68.78
N THR A 3 -29.42 -53.27 68.95
CA THR A 3 -28.30 -52.30 68.71
C THR A 3 -27.61 -52.13 67.33
N ARG A 4 -27.63 -50.86 66.86
CA ARG A 4 -26.48 -49.91 66.75
C ARG A 4 -25.17 -50.34 66.02
N ARG A 5 -24.68 -49.40 65.17
CA ARG A 5 -23.27 -48.94 64.96
C ARG A 5 -22.53 -49.30 63.64
N THR A 6 -22.39 -48.26 62.79
CA THR A 6 -21.15 -47.64 62.25
C THR A 6 -19.93 -48.49 61.87
N LEU A 7 -19.51 -48.34 60.60
CA LEU A 7 -18.11 -48.26 60.10
C LEU A 7 -18.18 -47.35 58.83
N LEU A 8 -17.89 -46.04 58.90
CA LEU A 8 -16.59 -45.34 58.76
C LEU A 8 -15.86 -45.49 57.40
N ALA A 9 -15.93 -44.39 56.63
CA ALA A 9 -14.87 -43.70 55.90
C ALA A 9 -14.14 -44.35 54.71
N SER A 10 -14.44 -43.86 53.50
CA SER A 10 -13.53 -43.50 52.39
C SER A 10 -14.42 -43.19 51.16
N ALA A 11 -14.30 -42.13 50.37
CA ALA A 11 -13.36 -41.02 50.27
C ALA A 11 -14.11 -39.79 49.70
N LEU A 12 -13.77 -38.60 50.19
CA LEU A 12 -14.06 -37.34 49.52
C LEU A 12 -13.27 -37.25 48.21
N SER A 13 -13.82 -36.51 47.25
CA SER A 13 -13.15 -35.85 46.11
C SER A 13 -13.20 -36.58 44.76
N THR A 14 -14.21 -36.27 43.95
CA THR A 14 -14.07 -36.15 42.49
C THR A 14 -14.77 -34.88 42.03
N THR A 15 -14.05 -33.77 42.22
CA THR A 15 -13.83 -32.69 41.26
C THR A 15 -14.78 -32.58 40.06
N LEU A 16 -15.60 -31.53 40.09
CA LEU A 16 -15.72 -30.50 39.05
C LEU A 16 -14.72 -30.66 37.91
N LEU A 17 -15.16 -31.10 36.72
CA LEU A 17 -14.47 -30.90 35.44
C LEU A 17 -15.45 -31.17 34.28
N ALA A 18 -16.47 -30.32 34.16
CA ALA A 18 -17.27 -30.18 32.94
C ALA A 18 -17.39 -28.70 32.58
N ALA A 19 -16.24 -28.02 32.54
CA ALA A 19 -16.08 -26.67 31.99
C ALA A 19 -14.93 -26.69 31.00
N CYS A 20 -14.99 -27.60 30.02
CA CYS A 20 -14.13 -27.54 28.85
C CYS A 20 -14.68 -26.47 27.92
N ALA A 21 -14.17 -25.26 28.12
CA ALA A 21 -13.78 -24.30 27.08
C ALA A 21 -14.56 -24.41 25.76
N SER A 22 -15.70 -23.73 25.67
CA SER A 22 -16.06 -23.04 24.44
C SER A 22 -15.05 -21.91 24.25
N ALA A 23 -13.86 -22.25 23.72
CA ALA A 23 -13.05 -21.25 23.05
C ALA A 23 -13.95 -20.56 22.02
N PRO A 24 -13.92 -19.23 21.88
CA PRO A 24 -14.67 -18.58 20.82
C PRO A 24 -14.27 -19.26 19.51
N SER A 25 -15.22 -19.98 18.92
CA SER A 25 -15.03 -20.56 17.60
C SER A 25 -14.64 -19.41 16.69
N MET A 26 -13.41 -19.45 16.17
CA MET A 26 -13.00 -18.53 15.11
C MET A 26 -14.14 -18.50 14.10
N PRO A 27 -14.66 -17.32 13.72
CA PRO A 27 -15.71 -17.24 12.73
C PRO A 27 -15.32 -18.15 11.57
N SER A 28 -16.26 -18.97 11.10
CA SER A 28 -16.00 -19.80 9.91
C SER A 28 -15.37 -18.92 8.83
N MET A 29 -14.51 -19.44 7.96
CA MET A 29 -13.77 -18.58 7.02
C MET A 29 -14.68 -17.61 6.22
N GLN A 30 -15.95 -17.98 5.99
CA GLN A 30 -16.99 -17.16 5.35
C GLN A 30 -17.55 -15.99 6.20
N GLN A 31 -17.33 -15.98 7.51
CA GLN A 31 -17.80 -14.96 8.46
C GLN A 31 -16.73 -13.94 8.84
N ARG A 32 -15.52 -14.00 8.26
CA ARG A 32 -14.49 -12.99 8.54
C ARG A 32 -14.97 -11.60 8.07
N PRO A 33 -14.78 -10.54 8.87
CA PRO A 33 -15.15 -9.19 8.46
C PRO A 33 -14.42 -8.80 7.17
N PRO A 34 -15.07 -8.04 6.27
CA PRO A 34 -14.39 -7.49 5.12
C PRO A 34 -13.29 -6.51 5.56
N ILE A 35 -12.17 -6.55 4.87
CA ILE A 35 -11.04 -5.62 5.05
C ILE A 35 -11.10 -4.57 3.94
N VAL A 36 -11.05 -3.30 4.33
CA VAL A 36 -10.86 -2.17 3.42
C VAL A 36 -9.46 -1.59 3.61
N PHE A 37 -8.68 -1.63 2.55
CA PHE A 37 -7.31 -1.12 2.49
C PHE A 37 -7.28 0.32 1.97
N VAL A 38 -6.58 1.22 2.67
CA VAL A 38 -6.55 2.67 2.41
C VAL A 38 -5.12 3.11 2.13
N HIS A 39 -4.83 3.50 0.89
CA HIS A 39 -3.49 3.88 0.47
C HIS A 39 -3.06 5.28 0.98
N GLY A 40 -1.77 5.58 0.84
CA GLY A 40 -1.16 6.84 1.25
C GLY A 40 -1.35 8.01 0.27
N ASN A 41 -0.71 9.12 0.60
CA ASN A 41 -0.74 10.35 -0.19
C ASN A 41 -0.10 10.15 -1.58
N GLY A 42 -0.84 10.41 -2.65
CA GLY A 42 -0.31 10.23 -4.02
C GLY A 42 -0.25 8.78 -4.52
N ASP A 43 -0.55 7.81 -3.67
CA ASP A 43 -0.53 6.38 -4.00
C ASP A 43 -1.86 5.90 -4.60
N SER A 44 -1.98 4.58 -4.82
CA SER A 44 -3.14 3.90 -5.40
C SER A 44 -3.40 2.56 -4.67
N ALA A 45 -4.54 1.95 -4.93
CA ALA A 45 -4.93 0.65 -4.39
C ALA A 45 -3.91 -0.47 -4.72
N ALA A 46 -3.18 -0.31 -5.83
CA ALA A 46 -2.22 -1.31 -6.30
C ALA A 46 -1.11 -1.63 -5.30
N LEU A 47 -0.76 -0.71 -4.38
CA LEU A 47 0.25 -0.99 -3.35
C LEU A 47 -0.19 -2.15 -2.43
N TRP A 48 -1.49 -2.37 -2.26
CA TRP A 48 -2.02 -3.45 -1.42
C TRP A 48 -2.02 -4.83 -2.08
N GLN A 49 -1.67 -4.95 -3.37
CA GLN A 49 -1.71 -6.21 -4.12
C GLN A 49 -1.04 -7.38 -3.39
N THR A 50 0.19 -7.20 -2.91
CA THR A 50 0.92 -8.28 -2.22
C THR A 50 0.34 -8.60 -0.85
N THR A 51 -0.14 -7.58 -0.13
CA THR A 51 -0.86 -7.76 1.14
C THR A 51 -2.14 -8.57 0.94
N VAL A 52 -2.95 -8.24 -0.08
CA VAL A 52 -4.15 -8.99 -0.45
C VAL A 52 -3.81 -10.45 -0.78
N TRP A 53 -2.79 -10.69 -1.60
CA TRP A 53 -2.35 -12.06 -1.88
C TRP A 53 -1.91 -12.83 -0.65
N ARG A 54 -1.23 -12.18 0.31
CA ARG A 54 -0.88 -12.82 1.59
C ARG A 54 -2.12 -13.17 2.41
N PHE A 55 -3.13 -12.29 2.45
CA PHE A 55 -4.42 -12.60 3.10
C PHE A 55 -5.13 -13.78 2.44
N GLU A 56 -5.24 -13.79 1.11
CA GLU A 56 -5.82 -14.91 0.35
C GLU A 56 -5.07 -16.22 0.61
N SER A 57 -3.73 -16.17 0.59
CA SER A 57 -2.86 -17.33 0.85
C SER A 57 -3.02 -17.86 2.28
N ASN A 58 -3.54 -17.05 3.20
CA ASN A 58 -3.85 -17.49 4.56
C ASN A 58 -5.36 -17.76 4.78
N GLY A 59 -6.14 -17.83 3.70
CA GLY A 59 -7.55 -18.23 3.72
C GLY A 59 -8.52 -17.10 4.07
N TRP A 60 -8.12 -15.83 3.97
CA TRP A 60 -9.11 -14.74 3.97
C TRP A 60 -9.89 -14.76 2.65
N PRO A 61 -11.24 -14.73 2.66
CA PRO A 61 -12.01 -14.80 1.41
C PRO A 61 -11.72 -13.61 0.49
N ARG A 62 -11.52 -13.87 -0.80
CA ARG A 62 -11.23 -12.84 -1.83
C ARG A 62 -12.33 -11.79 -1.92
N ASP A 63 -13.59 -12.20 -1.81
CA ASP A 63 -14.77 -11.34 -1.80
C ASP A 63 -14.93 -10.52 -0.49
N ARG A 64 -13.98 -10.64 0.43
CA ARG A 64 -13.88 -9.86 1.68
C ARG A 64 -12.66 -8.94 1.70
N LEU A 65 -11.90 -8.82 0.61
CA LEU A 65 -10.69 -8.00 0.53
C LEU A 65 -10.89 -6.87 -0.48
N PHE A 66 -10.88 -5.62 0.00
CA PHE A 66 -11.23 -4.46 -0.81
C PHE A 66 -10.17 -3.37 -0.73
N ALA A 67 -9.70 -2.89 -1.87
CA ALA A 67 -8.82 -1.72 -1.96
C ALA A 67 -9.36 -0.79 -3.05
N PHE A 68 -9.43 0.50 -2.75
CA PHE A 68 -9.99 1.50 -3.68
C PHE A 68 -9.00 2.60 -3.96
N ASP A 69 -9.05 3.08 -5.19
CA ASP A 69 -8.28 4.23 -5.63
C ASP A 69 -9.03 5.50 -5.22
N GLN A 70 -8.55 6.19 -4.19
CA GLN A 70 -9.07 7.52 -3.89
C GLN A 70 -8.81 8.42 -5.09
N PRO A 71 -9.85 9.04 -5.68
CA PRO A 71 -9.65 10.07 -6.69
C PRO A 71 -8.82 11.20 -6.08
N VAL A 72 -7.87 11.71 -6.86
CA VAL A 72 -7.10 12.89 -6.46
C VAL A 72 -6.40 12.69 -5.09
N PRO A 73 -5.46 11.73 -5.00
CA PRO A 73 -4.96 11.19 -3.73
C PRO A 73 -3.97 12.11 -2.98
N LEU A 74 -3.66 13.29 -3.52
CA LEU A 74 -2.74 14.25 -2.93
C LEU A 74 -3.46 15.18 -1.95
N ALA A 75 -2.88 15.39 -0.78
CA ALA A 75 -3.35 16.35 0.22
C ALA A 75 -3.13 17.80 -0.24
N ARG A 76 -4.10 18.66 0.08
CA ARG A 76 -3.95 20.12 -0.06
C ARG A 76 -2.76 20.62 0.75
N GLU A 77 -2.09 21.66 0.26
CA GLU A 77 -1.00 22.31 1.00
C GLU A 77 -1.49 22.95 2.29
N ASN A 78 -2.68 23.55 2.25
CA ASN A 78 -3.46 23.99 3.39
C ASN A 78 -4.86 23.38 3.25
N ASP A 79 -5.28 22.58 4.23
CA ASP A 79 -6.50 21.78 4.16
C ASP A 79 -7.76 22.65 3.93
N ALA A 80 -7.77 23.85 4.55
CA ALA A 80 -8.87 24.80 4.48
C ALA A 80 -8.94 25.57 3.15
N VAL A 81 -7.89 25.53 2.33
CA VAL A 81 -7.82 26.27 1.06
C VAL A 81 -8.01 25.28 -0.10
N ALA A 82 -9.10 25.45 -0.85
CA ALA A 82 -9.35 24.62 -2.03
C ALA A 82 -8.16 24.67 -3.00
N GLN A 83 -7.66 23.49 -3.40
CA GLN A 83 -6.54 23.36 -4.32
C GLN A 83 -6.91 22.33 -5.40
N PRO A 84 -7.00 22.73 -6.69
CA PRO A 84 -7.28 21.80 -7.78
C PRO A 84 -6.29 20.63 -7.79
N GLY A 85 -6.80 19.42 -8.04
CA GLY A 85 -5.96 18.22 -8.09
C GLY A 85 -5.49 17.73 -6.73
N ARG A 86 -6.07 18.26 -5.64
CA ARG A 86 -5.81 17.80 -4.28
C ARG A 86 -7.08 17.69 -3.43
N SER A 87 -7.14 16.68 -2.58
CA SER A 87 -8.25 16.42 -1.65
C SER A 87 -7.97 16.99 -0.26
N SER A 88 -9.00 17.49 0.41
CA SER A 88 -8.95 17.78 1.85
C SER A 88 -9.08 16.52 2.71
N THR A 89 -8.88 16.68 4.01
CA THR A 89 -9.20 15.69 5.04
C THR A 89 -10.69 15.29 5.03
N ALA A 90 -11.59 16.24 4.74
CA ALA A 90 -13.03 16.01 4.63
C ALA A 90 -13.39 15.21 3.36
N ASP A 91 -12.77 15.55 2.22
CA ASP A 91 -12.97 14.82 0.95
C ASP A 91 -12.53 13.35 1.09
N SER A 92 -11.35 13.11 1.69
CA SER A 92 -10.84 11.76 1.95
C SER A 92 -11.72 10.96 2.92
N MET A 93 -12.22 11.59 3.99
CA MET A 93 -13.12 10.94 4.94
C MET A 93 -14.45 10.56 4.28
N ALA A 94 -15.03 11.47 3.48
CA ALA A 94 -16.28 11.21 2.77
C ALA A 94 -16.13 10.06 1.76
N PHE A 95 -15.01 10.01 1.04
CA PHE A 95 -14.67 8.89 0.17
C PHE A 95 -14.60 7.57 0.93
N LEU A 96 -13.83 7.49 2.03
CA LEU A 96 -13.72 6.27 2.82
C LEU A 96 -15.07 5.83 3.39
N LYS A 97 -15.88 6.78 3.89
CA LYS A 97 -17.22 6.49 4.39
C LYS A 97 -18.09 5.82 3.33
N ALA A 98 -18.14 6.40 2.12
CA ALA A 98 -18.92 5.85 1.02
C ALA A 98 -18.47 4.43 0.63
N GLU A 99 -17.16 4.19 0.58
CA GLU A 99 -16.64 2.85 0.26
C GLU A 99 -16.91 1.83 1.38
N VAL A 100 -16.82 2.22 2.65
CA VAL A 100 -17.20 1.35 3.78
C VAL A 100 -18.68 0.99 3.72
N GLU A 101 -19.56 1.96 3.46
CA GLU A 101 -20.99 1.72 3.29
C GLU A 101 -21.25 0.75 2.13
N ARG A 102 -20.60 0.96 0.98
CA ARG A 102 -20.71 0.08 -0.18
C ARG A 102 -20.24 -1.34 0.10
N VAL A 103 -19.12 -1.49 0.82
CA VAL A 103 -18.59 -2.80 1.23
C VAL A 103 -19.55 -3.51 2.17
N ARG A 104 -20.12 -2.82 3.15
CA ARG A 104 -21.11 -3.40 4.07
C ARG A 104 -22.38 -3.84 3.32
N GLN A 105 -22.88 -3.01 2.41
CA GLN A 105 -24.03 -3.35 1.56
C GLN A 105 -23.75 -4.57 0.67
N THR A 106 -22.58 -4.61 0.03
CA THR A 106 -22.20 -5.70 -0.89
C THR A 106 -22.04 -7.04 -0.16
N THR A 107 -21.51 -7.00 1.06
CA THR A 107 -21.09 -8.21 1.77
C THR A 107 -22.02 -8.63 2.91
N GLY A 108 -23.02 -7.80 3.23
CA GLY A 108 -23.93 -7.98 4.35
C GLY A 108 -23.27 -7.92 5.74
N ALA A 109 -22.02 -7.45 5.84
CA ALA A 109 -21.29 -7.43 7.11
C ALA A 109 -21.67 -6.22 7.99
N ASP A 110 -21.88 -6.49 9.28
CA ASP A 110 -22.18 -5.43 10.25
C ASP A 110 -20.99 -4.50 10.48
N LYS A 111 -19.78 -5.06 10.51
CA LYS A 111 -18.53 -4.31 10.73
C LYS A 111 -17.49 -4.61 9.66
N VAL A 112 -16.56 -3.67 9.48
CA VAL A 112 -15.37 -3.81 8.62
C VAL A 112 -14.09 -3.75 9.44
N ILE A 113 -12.98 -4.14 8.84
CA ILE A 113 -11.61 -3.88 9.30
C ILE A 113 -11.01 -2.84 8.36
N LEU A 114 -10.31 -1.83 8.90
CA LEU A 114 -9.63 -0.82 8.12
C LEU A 114 -8.11 -0.96 8.27
N ILE A 115 -7.39 -1.00 7.16
CA ILE A 115 -5.92 -1.08 7.14
C ILE A 115 -5.38 0.06 6.28
N GLY A 116 -4.60 0.97 6.87
CA GLY A 116 -4.12 2.16 6.20
C GLY A 116 -2.61 2.32 6.24
N ASN A 117 -2.04 2.85 5.16
CA ASN A 117 -0.65 3.29 5.11
C ASN A 117 -0.59 4.83 5.06
N SER A 118 0.40 5.43 5.73
CA SER A 118 0.69 6.86 5.59
C SER A 118 -0.56 7.72 5.84
N ARG A 119 -0.84 8.72 4.97
CA ARG A 119 -2.07 9.53 4.95
C ARG A 119 -3.38 8.73 5.09
N GLY A 120 -3.42 7.51 4.54
CA GLY A 120 -4.59 6.63 4.66
C GLY A 120 -4.93 6.31 6.11
N GLY A 121 -3.93 6.26 7.01
CA GLY A 121 -4.16 6.07 8.43
C GLY A 121 -4.90 7.25 9.09
N ASN A 122 -4.54 8.50 8.76
CA ASN A 122 -5.27 9.67 9.26
C ASN A 122 -6.66 9.78 8.63
N THR A 123 -6.86 9.29 7.41
CA THR A 123 -8.20 9.16 6.81
C THR A 123 -9.06 8.18 7.61
N ILE A 124 -8.51 7.03 8.00
CA ILE A 124 -9.18 6.05 8.88
C ILE A 124 -9.52 6.66 10.24
N ARG A 125 -8.56 7.35 10.87
CA ARG A 125 -8.77 8.03 12.16
C ARG A 125 -9.88 9.07 12.08
N ASN A 126 -9.87 9.90 11.04
CA ASN A 126 -10.91 10.90 10.81
C ASN A 126 -12.28 10.27 10.60
N TYR A 127 -12.37 9.20 9.79
CA TYR A 127 -13.62 8.49 9.57
C TYR A 127 -14.18 7.86 10.86
N ILE A 128 -13.34 7.21 11.66
CA ILE A 128 -13.77 6.61 12.92
C ILE A 128 -14.23 7.69 13.91
N GLN A 129 -13.47 8.76 14.08
CA GLN A 129 -13.77 9.79 15.08
C GLN A 129 -14.91 10.74 14.67
N ASN A 130 -14.95 11.16 13.41
CA ASN A 130 -15.82 12.23 12.93
C ASN A 130 -16.84 11.77 11.88
N GLY A 131 -16.59 10.63 11.21
CA GLY A 131 -17.41 10.12 10.11
C GLY A 131 -18.46 9.06 10.49
N GLY A 132 -18.52 8.68 11.78
CA GLY A 132 -19.38 7.61 12.30
C GLY A 132 -18.80 6.20 12.15
N GLY A 133 -17.50 6.09 11.86
CA GLY A 133 -16.82 4.80 11.71
C GLY A 133 -16.69 4.02 13.03
N ASP A 134 -16.78 4.69 14.19
CA ASP A 134 -16.80 4.09 15.52
C ASP A 134 -17.88 3.01 15.70
N GLN A 135 -19.00 3.13 14.98
CA GLN A 135 -20.10 2.18 15.04
C GLN A 135 -19.87 0.92 14.19
N VAL A 136 -19.10 1.05 13.10
CA VAL A 136 -19.04 0.05 12.03
C VAL A 136 -17.64 -0.49 11.77
N VAL A 137 -16.62 0.00 12.47
CA VAL A 137 -15.26 -0.53 12.39
C VAL A 137 -14.99 -1.41 13.61
N SER A 138 -14.43 -2.59 13.37
CA SER A 138 -14.00 -3.51 14.44
C SER A 138 -12.54 -3.31 14.80
N HIS A 139 -11.68 -3.18 13.79
CA HIS A 139 -10.24 -3.05 13.92
C HIS A 139 -9.72 -1.97 12.97
N ALA A 140 -8.69 -1.25 13.41
CA ALA A 140 -7.93 -0.31 12.62
C ALA A 140 -6.43 -0.61 12.74
N VAL A 141 -5.77 -0.81 11.60
CA VAL A 141 -4.32 -1.08 11.52
C VAL A 141 -3.66 0.03 10.72
N LEU A 142 -2.72 0.74 11.34
CA LEU A 142 -2.09 1.93 10.78
C LEU A 142 -0.57 1.74 10.63
N GLY A 143 -0.09 1.59 9.40
CA GLY A 143 1.35 1.49 9.13
C GLY A 143 1.95 2.82 8.67
N GLY A 144 2.99 3.29 9.36
CA GLY A 144 3.70 4.53 9.00
C GLY A 144 2.79 5.75 9.00
N ASN A 145 1.71 5.72 9.77
CA ASN A 145 0.74 6.81 9.81
C ASN A 145 1.39 8.09 10.38
N PRO A 146 1.27 9.27 9.75
CA PRO A 146 1.73 10.53 10.32
C PRO A 146 0.76 11.00 11.43
N ALA A 147 0.60 10.19 12.49
CA ALA A 147 -0.37 10.40 13.56
C ALA A 147 -0.11 11.69 14.35
N HIS A 148 1.18 12.01 14.52
CA HIS A 148 1.68 13.22 15.15
C HIS A 148 2.32 14.17 14.11
N GLY A 149 1.89 14.08 12.86
CA GLY A 149 2.44 14.86 11.75
C GLY A 149 3.80 14.35 11.28
N ILE A 150 4.37 15.07 10.30
CA ILE A 150 5.73 14.86 9.79
C ILE A 150 6.64 16.05 10.15
N TRP A 151 6.05 17.10 10.75
CA TRP A 151 6.71 18.20 11.43
C TRP A 151 5.78 18.83 12.47
N ALA A 152 6.36 19.51 13.45
CA ALA A 152 5.71 20.33 14.47
C ALA A 152 6.52 21.62 14.69
N ILE A 153 6.65 22.42 13.63
CA ILE A 153 7.48 23.63 13.58
C ILE A 153 6.54 24.86 13.56
N PRO A 154 6.54 25.71 14.60
CA PRO A 154 5.72 26.93 14.61
C PRO A 154 5.99 27.83 13.41
N GLY A 155 4.93 28.30 12.76
CA GLY A 155 5.03 29.15 11.57
C GLY A 155 5.41 28.43 10.27
N TYR A 156 5.61 27.10 10.30
CA TYR A 156 5.86 26.29 9.11
C TYR A 156 4.61 25.51 8.71
N ASN A 157 3.84 26.10 7.79
CA ASN A 157 2.63 25.54 7.16
C ASN A 157 1.70 24.77 8.12
N GLU A 158 1.19 25.45 9.15
CA GLU A 158 0.27 24.86 10.13
C GLU A 158 -1.12 24.51 9.55
N GLY A 159 -1.43 24.99 8.34
CA GLY A 159 -2.65 24.61 7.63
C GLY A 159 -2.60 23.22 6.99
N SER A 160 -1.41 22.61 6.85
CA SER A 160 -1.24 21.28 6.28
C SER A 160 -1.78 20.19 7.22
N GLU A 161 -2.49 19.20 6.69
CA GLU A 161 -2.91 18.01 7.45
C GLU A 161 -1.72 17.17 7.98
N PHE A 162 -0.49 17.41 7.49
CA PHE A 162 0.73 16.76 7.97
C PHE A 162 1.49 17.55 9.05
N SER A 163 1.05 18.76 9.39
CA SER A 163 1.60 19.51 10.52
C SER A 163 0.96 19.01 11.82
N ALA A 164 1.76 18.60 12.79
CA ALA A 164 1.28 18.25 14.14
C ALA A 164 0.54 19.42 14.81
N LEU A 165 0.87 20.65 14.39
CA LEU A 165 0.25 21.87 14.85
C LEU A 165 -1.05 22.20 14.10
N SER A 166 -1.48 21.40 13.13
CA SER A 166 -2.71 21.66 12.39
C SER A 166 -3.96 21.50 13.27
N PRO A 167 -5.05 22.25 13.00
CA PRO A 167 -6.33 22.03 13.67
C PRO A 167 -6.80 20.57 13.55
N PHE A 168 -6.55 19.95 12.40
CA PHE A 168 -6.90 18.57 12.11
C PHE A 168 -6.19 17.59 13.06
N LEU A 169 -4.85 17.61 13.14
CA LEU A 169 -4.13 16.66 14.00
C LEU A 169 -4.32 16.96 15.49
N ARG A 170 -4.46 18.22 15.89
CA ARG A 170 -4.84 18.56 17.27
C ARG A 170 -6.20 17.96 17.66
N GLN A 171 -7.18 17.99 16.75
CA GLN A 171 -8.49 17.38 16.99
C GLN A 171 -8.40 15.84 17.06
N LEU A 172 -7.65 15.21 16.14
CA LEU A 172 -7.50 13.75 16.14
C LEU A 172 -6.74 13.24 17.37
N ASN A 173 -5.78 14.00 17.88
CA ASN A 173 -4.95 13.61 19.04
C ASN A 173 -5.55 14.09 20.38
N ALA A 174 -6.67 14.83 20.38
CA ALA A 174 -7.34 15.21 21.62
C ALA A 174 -7.74 13.96 22.43
N PRO A 175 -7.58 13.95 23.77
CA PRO A 175 -7.97 12.82 24.61
C PRO A 175 -9.40 12.32 24.37
N LYS A 176 -9.56 11.01 24.17
CA LYS A 176 -10.86 10.33 24.00
C LYS A 176 -11.48 9.84 25.32
N GLY A 177 -10.82 10.14 26.43
CA GLY A 177 -11.24 9.75 27.77
C GLY A 177 -10.23 10.19 28.84
N PRO A 178 -10.49 9.89 30.13
CA PRO A 178 -9.68 10.34 31.25
C PRO A 178 -8.24 9.79 31.23
N ASN A 179 -8.00 8.67 30.55
CA ASN A 179 -6.67 8.08 30.40
C ASN A 179 -5.78 8.83 29.41
N GLY A 180 -6.32 9.82 28.68
CA GLY A 180 -5.58 10.53 27.65
C GLY A 180 -5.38 9.74 26.36
N ASP A 181 -6.16 8.68 26.13
CA ASP A 181 -6.04 7.85 24.94
C ASP A 181 -6.38 8.64 23.67
N GLU A 182 -5.63 8.40 22.61
CA GLU A 182 -5.86 9.00 21.29
C GLU A 182 -6.71 8.08 20.40
N ALA A 183 -6.61 6.77 20.65
CA ALA A 183 -7.43 5.75 20.02
C ALA A 183 -8.91 5.90 20.43
N THR A 184 -9.81 5.86 19.45
CA THR A 184 -11.26 5.93 19.71
C THR A 184 -11.72 4.64 20.40
N PRO A 185 -12.42 4.70 21.56
CA PRO A 185 -12.91 3.53 22.27
C PRO A 185 -13.83 2.64 21.42
N GLY A 186 -13.87 1.34 21.71
CA GLY A 186 -14.73 0.37 21.01
C GLY A 186 -14.15 -0.19 19.71
N VAL A 187 -13.13 0.44 19.14
CA VAL A 187 -12.33 -0.07 18.02
C VAL A 187 -11.00 -0.61 18.55
N GLN A 188 -10.53 -1.74 18.02
CA GLN A 188 -9.20 -2.27 18.35
C GLN A 188 -8.15 -1.66 17.43
N TRP A 189 -7.09 -1.07 18.00
CA TRP A 189 -6.08 -0.34 17.24
C TRP A 189 -4.71 -1.01 17.28
N LEU A 190 -4.09 -1.13 16.11
CA LEU A 190 -2.69 -1.47 15.91
C LEU A 190 -2.00 -0.35 15.15
N THR A 191 -0.84 0.10 15.64
CA THR A 191 0.09 0.89 14.84
C THR A 191 1.35 0.07 14.54
N LEU A 192 1.83 0.18 13.31
CA LEU A 192 3.07 -0.40 12.85
C LEU A 192 4.00 0.74 12.45
N ARG A 193 5.14 0.86 13.13
CA ARG A 193 6.10 1.93 12.85
C ARG A 193 7.48 1.37 12.57
N SER A 194 8.27 2.14 11.84
CA SER A 194 9.70 1.88 11.72
C SER A 194 10.41 2.10 13.06
N ASP A 195 11.56 1.47 13.24
CA ASP A 195 12.51 1.82 14.29
C ASP A 195 13.14 3.20 14.02
N ARG A 196 13.54 3.46 12.77
CA ARG A 196 14.22 4.70 12.36
C ARG A 196 14.26 5.02 10.86
N ASN A 197 13.79 4.15 9.97
CA ASN A 197 13.93 4.30 8.51
C ASN A 197 12.67 4.82 7.79
N ASP A 198 11.67 5.29 8.54
CA ASP A 198 10.51 5.97 7.98
C ASP A 198 10.85 7.43 7.72
N LYS A 199 11.00 7.83 6.44
CA LYS A 199 11.39 9.19 6.07
C LYS A 199 10.43 10.31 6.52
N TYR A 200 9.20 9.96 6.92
CA TYR A 200 8.19 10.91 7.39
C TYR A 200 8.03 10.93 8.92
N ALA A 201 8.74 10.05 9.63
CA ALA A 201 8.85 10.07 11.09
C ALA A 201 10.34 10.23 11.46
N GLN A 202 10.86 11.44 11.31
CA GLN A 202 12.29 11.74 11.44
C GLN A 202 12.50 12.97 12.31
N PRO A 203 13.46 12.97 13.26
CA PRO A 203 13.80 14.13 14.06
C PRO A 203 14.47 15.25 13.25
N ASP A 204 15.12 14.91 12.13
CA ASP A 204 15.78 15.86 11.24
C ASP A 204 14.91 16.17 10.01
N GLY A 205 14.92 17.45 9.61
CA GLY A 205 14.11 17.99 8.53
C GLY A 205 14.57 17.69 7.11
N THR A 206 15.54 16.79 6.90
CA THR A 206 16.03 16.41 5.56
C THR A 206 14.89 16.13 4.58
N TRP A 207 13.88 15.34 4.98
CA TRP A 207 12.80 14.92 4.09
C TRP A 207 11.67 15.94 3.91
N ILE A 208 11.70 17.03 4.68
CA ILE A 208 10.82 18.19 4.48
C ILE A 208 11.57 19.36 3.82
N GLY A 209 12.78 19.12 3.29
CA GLY A 209 13.60 20.12 2.61
C GLY A 209 14.30 21.11 3.55
N MET A 210 14.44 20.76 4.83
CA MET A 210 15.09 21.58 5.86
C MET A 210 16.18 20.78 6.61
N PRO A 211 17.22 20.30 5.91
CA PRO A 211 18.28 19.47 6.53
C PRO A 211 18.95 20.22 7.69
N GLY A 212 19.18 19.53 8.81
CA GLY A 212 19.75 20.09 10.03
C GLY A 212 18.76 20.87 10.91
N LYS A 213 17.49 21.02 10.49
CA LYS A 213 16.44 21.64 11.30
C LYS A 213 15.62 20.55 12.00
N PRO A 214 15.38 20.66 13.32
CA PRO A 214 14.49 19.72 14.01
C PRO A 214 13.07 19.78 13.47
N THR A 215 12.48 18.63 13.16
CA THR A 215 11.05 18.53 12.82
C THR A 215 10.17 18.61 14.04
N ASN A 216 10.72 18.39 15.25
CA ASN A 216 9.98 18.15 16.49
C ASN A 216 9.03 16.95 16.43
N VAL A 217 9.30 15.98 15.54
CA VAL A 217 8.60 14.70 15.42
C VAL A 217 9.66 13.59 15.51
N GLY A 218 9.43 12.58 16.36
CA GLY A 218 10.35 11.45 16.54
C GLY A 218 10.02 10.24 15.67
N TYR A 219 10.86 9.21 15.75
CA TYR A 219 10.61 7.90 15.10
C TYR A 219 9.35 7.20 15.62
N ASP A 220 8.92 7.55 16.83
CA ASP A 220 7.71 7.07 17.49
C ASP A 220 6.46 7.88 17.10
N GLY A 221 6.58 8.93 16.28
CA GLY A 221 5.46 9.76 15.82
C GLY A 221 4.24 9.00 15.27
N PRO A 222 4.37 7.83 14.64
CA PRO A 222 3.21 7.03 14.22
C PRO A 222 2.45 6.31 15.34
N ALA A 223 3.04 6.15 16.53
CA ALA A 223 2.41 5.47 17.66
C ALA A 223 1.21 6.27 18.18
N LEU A 224 0.21 5.58 18.70
CA LEU A 224 -0.99 6.16 19.31
C LEU A 224 -1.15 5.67 20.75
N LYS A 225 -1.40 6.59 21.67
CA LYS A 225 -1.79 6.22 23.03
C LYS A 225 -3.16 5.52 23.03
N GLY A 226 -3.25 4.40 23.74
CA GLY A 226 -4.44 3.54 23.74
C GLY A 226 -4.48 2.51 22.61
N ALA A 227 -3.48 2.45 21.74
CA ALA A 227 -3.32 1.41 20.72
C ALA A 227 -2.25 0.36 21.12
N THR A 228 -2.29 -0.80 20.47
CA THR A 228 -1.12 -1.68 20.40
C THR A 228 -0.12 -1.04 19.44
N ASN A 229 1.11 -0.78 19.90
CA ASN A 229 2.14 -0.14 19.08
C ASN A 229 3.32 -1.08 18.86
N LEU A 230 3.58 -1.50 17.62
CA LEU A 230 4.67 -2.42 17.27
C LEU A 230 5.72 -1.73 16.38
N VAL A 231 6.97 -2.11 16.60
CA VAL A 231 8.13 -1.61 15.85
C VAL A 231 8.60 -2.67 14.87
N LEU A 232 8.73 -2.29 13.61
CA LEU A 232 9.26 -3.12 12.52
C LEU A 232 10.69 -2.67 12.22
N ALA A 233 11.66 -3.44 12.69
CA ALA A 233 13.08 -3.10 12.59
C ALA A 233 13.51 -2.94 11.12
N GLY A 234 14.13 -1.80 10.80
CA GLY A 234 14.67 -1.49 9.48
C GLY A 234 13.64 -1.20 8.39
N ALA A 235 12.33 -1.29 8.69
CA ALA A 235 11.27 -1.05 7.70
C ALA A 235 11.29 0.43 7.25
N ASP A 236 11.21 0.67 5.96
CA ASP A 236 10.94 2.01 5.44
C ASP A 236 9.45 2.39 5.61
N HIS A 237 9.11 3.64 5.28
CA HIS A 237 7.76 4.17 5.45
C HIS A 237 6.65 3.31 4.80
N ARG A 238 6.91 2.76 3.61
CA ARG A 238 5.93 1.94 2.88
C ARG A 238 5.95 0.49 3.39
N GLU A 239 7.13 -0.03 3.73
CA GLU A 239 7.28 -1.37 4.32
C GLU A 239 6.55 -1.53 5.65
N THR A 240 6.27 -0.43 6.38
CA THR A 240 5.40 -0.47 7.58
C THR A 240 4.00 -1.05 7.32
N SER A 241 3.56 -1.13 6.06
CA SER A 241 2.26 -1.68 5.66
C SER A 241 2.35 -2.81 4.64
N PHE A 242 3.35 -2.76 3.75
CA PHE A 242 3.40 -3.68 2.60
C PHE A 242 4.42 -4.81 2.75
N SER A 243 5.25 -4.80 3.81
CA SER A 243 6.25 -5.84 4.04
C SER A 243 5.65 -7.15 4.59
N PRO A 244 6.36 -8.28 4.44
CA PRO A 244 6.01 -9.52 5.14
C PRO A 244 5.89 -9.37 6.66
N ALA A 245 6.75 -8.54 7.28
CA ALA A 245 6.73 -8.31 8.73
C ALA A 245 5.47 -7.52 9.16
N ALA A 246 5.07 -6.52 8.38
CA ALA A 246 3.82 -5.79 8.60
C ALA A 246 2.60 -6.71 8.47
N PHE A 247 2.61 -7.62 7.48
CA PHE A 247 1.57 -8.62 7.32
C PHE A 247 1.49 -9.59 8.51
N ASP A 248 2.61 -10.14 9.00
CA ASP A 248 2.64 -11.03 10.17
C ASP A 248 2.03 -10.35 11.41
N ALA A 249 2.46 -9.12 11.71
CA ALA A 249 1.96 -8.35 12.84
C ALA A 249 0.46 -8.07 12.71
N THR A 250 0.01 -7.63 11.54
CA THR A 250 -1.40 -7.40 11.22
C THR A 250 -2.22 -8.67 11.40
N TRP A 251 -1.76 -9.79 10.83
CA TRP A 251 -2.46 -11.06 10.91
C TRP A 251 -2.63 -11.54 12.36
N ARG A 252 -1.57 -11.48 13.16
CA ARG A 252 -1.61 -11.85 14.59
C ARG A 252 -2.58 -10.98 15.36
N PHE A 253 -2.58 -9.69 15.09
CA PHE A 253 -3.50 -8.76 15.72
C PHE A 253 -4.96 -9.08 15.40
N LEU A 254 -5.26 -9.43 14.14
CA LEU A 254 -6.63 -9.74 13.70
C LEU A 254 -7.11 -11.14 14.10
N THR A 255 -6.21 -12.10 14.29
CA THR A 255 -6.57 -13.53 14.43
C THR A 255 -6.10 -14.19 15.73
N GLY A 256 -5.20 -13.55 16.47
CA GLY A 256 -4.59 -14.11 17.68
C GLY A 256 -3.50 -15.16 17.43
N SER A 257 -3.21 -15.54 16.18
CA SER A 257 -2.22 -16.57 15.84
C SER A 257 -1.27 -16.12 14.73
N ALA A 258 -0.16 -16.84 14.53
CA ALA A 258 0.70 -16.63 13.38
C ALA A 258 -0.04 -16.91 12.05
N PRO A 259 0.31 -16.23 10.94
CA PRO A 259 -0.11 -16.67 9.62
C PRO A 259 0.59 -17.99 9.27
N ARG A 260 -0.05 -18.80 8.42
CA ARG A 260 0.53 -20.03 7.86
C ARG A 260 1.71 -19.72 6.95
N THR A 261 1.65 -18.63 6.20
CA THR A 261 2.67 -18.22 5.23
C THR A 261 2.77 -16.71 5.14
N LEU A 262 3.97 -16.19 4.89
CA LEU A 262 4.20 -14.77 4.57
C LEU A 262 4.32 -14.51 3.05
N GLN A 263 4.25 -15.58 2.26
CA GLN A 263 4.38 -15.54 0.81
C GLN A 263 3.01 -15.55 0.13
N ALA A 264 2.94 -14.98 -1.06
CA ALA A 264 1.81 -15.18 -1.96
C ALA A 264 1.93 -16.58 -2.59
N GLU A 265 1.09 -17.52 -2.16
CA GLU A 265 1.09 -18.88 -2.70
C GLU A 265 0.49 -18.89 -4.10
N PRO A 266 1.09 -19.58 -5.07
CA PRO A 266 0.65 -19.49 -6.45
C PRO A 266 -0.71 -20.18 -6.70
N GLU A 267 -1.48 -19.62 -7.63
CA GLU A 267 -2.64 -20.27 -8.26
C GLU A 267 -2.22 -20.91 -9.59
N ALA A 268 -2.90 -21.99 -10.00
CA ALA A 268 -2.59 -22.67 -11.26
C ALA A 268 -3.02 -21.86 -12.49
N VAL A 269 -4.17 -21.18 -12.39
CA VAL A 269 -4.73 -20.31 -13.43
C VAL A 269 -4.95 -18.95 -12.79
N ILE A 270 -4.44 -17.90 -13.42
CA ILE A 270 -4.56 -16.54 -12.90
C ILE A 270 -5.28 -15.63 -13.90
N ALA A 271 -6.13 -14.75 -13.38
CA ALA A 271 -6.73 -13.67 -14.16
C ALA A 271 -6.16 -12.34 -13.68
N LEU A 272 -5.66 -11.54 -14.62
CA LEU A 272 -5.10 -10.22 -14.38
C LEU A 272 -6.05 -9.17 -14.92
N SER A 273 -6.44 -8.23 -14.07
CA SER A 273 -7.18 -7.04 -14.44
C SER A 273 -6.71 -5.87 -13.60
N GLY A 274 -7.15 -4.68 -13.98
CA GLY A 274 -6.68 -3.49 -13.30
C GLY A 274 -7.25 -2.21 -13.85
N ARG A 275 -6.55 -1.12 -13.53
CA ARG A 275 -6.89 0.24 -13.94
C ARG A 275 -5.74 0.87 -14.72
N VAL A 276 -6.08 1.72 -15.67
CA VAL A 276 -5.15 2.67 -16.27
C VAL A 276 -5.48 4.07 -15.75
N THR A 277 -4.56 4.65 -14.99
CA THR A 277 -4.72 5.97 -14.36
C THR A 277 -3.71 6.97 -14.89
N GLY A 278 -4.06 8.25 -14.88
CA GLY A 278 -3.24 9.30 -15.49
C GLY A 278 -2.54 10.26 -14.53
N LEU A 279 -2.15 11.40 -15.09
CA LEU A 279 -1.37 12.45 -14.45
C LEU A 279 -2.01 13.82 -14.67
N GLY A 280 -1.81 14.73 -13.71
CA GLY A 280 -2.29 16.11 -13.75
C GLY A 280 -3.71 16.29 -13.21
N LEU A 281 -4.32 17.45 -13.48
CA LEU A 281 -5.73 17.70 -13.12
C LEU A 281 -6.70 16.92 -13.99
N ASP A 282 -6.36 16.80 -15.27
CA ASP A 282 -7.14 16.12 -16.28
C ASP A 282 -6.19 15.17 -17.03
N PRO A 283 -6.37 13.84 -16.88
CA PRO A 283 -5.45 12.87 -17.43
C PRO A 283 -5.38 12.93 -18.96
N LEU A 284 -6.37 13.51 -19.64
CA LEU A 284 -6.43 13.65 -21.10
C LEU A 284 -5.82 14.98 -21.60
N LYS A 285 -5.41 15.88 -20.70
CA LYS A 285 -4.80 17.18 -21.04
C LYS A 285 -3.39 17.28 -20.46
N PRO A 286 -2.33 17.06 -21.26
CA PRO A 286 -0.95 17.11 -20.79
C PRO A 286 -0.54 18.42 -20.10
N ALA A 287 -1.09 19.55 -20.56
CA ALA A 287 -0.85 20.86 -19.96
C ALA A 287 -1.40 21.01 -18.52
N SER A 288 -2.24 20.06 -18.06
CA SER A 288 -2.86 20.10 -16.73
C SER A 288 -1.95 19.66 -15.58
N GLY A 289 -0.68 19.34 -15.87
CA GLY A 289 0.34 18.97 -14.89
C GLY A 289 0.73 17.50 -14.95
N ASN A 290 1.76 17.11 -14.19
CA ASN A 290 2.37 15.78 -14.23
C ASN A 290 2.40 15.08 -12.85
N PHE A 291 1.56 15.50 -11.91
CA PHE A 291 1.46 14.89 -10.59
C PHE A 291 0.50 13.70 -10.62
N ALA A 292 0.69 12.76 -9.70
CA ALA A 292 -0.13 11.56 -9.60
C ALA A 292 -1.61 11.91 -9.38
N ASN A 293 -2.47 11.34 -10.21
CA ASN A 293 -3.88 11.20 -9.91
C ASN A 293 -4.28 9.73 -10.04
N ASN A 294 -5.50 9.41 -9.61
CA ASN A 294 -6.10 8.09 -9.82
C ASN A 294 -7.33 8.20 -10.74
N LEU A 295 -7.31 9.16 -11.67
CA LEU A 295 -8.37 9.38 -12.64
C LEU A 295 -8.15 8.49 -13.87
N PRO A 296 -9.22 7.92 -14.44
CA PRO A 296 -9.11 6.98 -15.55
C PRO A 296 -8.62 7.65 -16.84
N ILE A 297 -7.84 6.92 -17.63
CA ILE A 297 -7.53 7.29 -19.01
C ILE A 297 -8.46 6.50 -19.94
N ALA A 298 -9.70 6.96 -20.10
CA ALA A 298 -10.67 6.33 -20.99
C ALA A 298 -10.13 6.26 -22.43
N GLY A 299 -10.24 5.09 -23.07
CA GLY A 299 -9.76 4.88 -24.43
C GLY A 299 -8.23 4.72 -24.57
N ALA A 300 -7.47 4.68 -23.47
CA ALA A 300 -6.12 4.14 -23.50
C ALA A 300 -6.14 2.71 -24.07
N ARG A 301 -5.01 2.24 -24.61
CA ARG A 301 -4.86 0.86 -25.08
C ARG A 301 -3.86 0.14 -24.20
N VAL A 302 -4.19 -1.09 -23.83
CA VAL A 302 -3.28 -2.00 -23.12
C VAL A 302 -3.05 -3.21 -24.01
N THR A 303 -1.78 -3.55 -24.23
CA THR A 303 -1.36 -4.74 -24.99
C THR A 303 -0.41 -5.54 -24.11
N VAL A 304 -0.61 -6.85 -24.00
CA VAL A 304 0.18 -7.74 -23.15
C VAL A 304 0.97 -8.72 -24.01
N PHE A 305 2.27 -8.83 -23.76
CA PHE A 305 3.14 -9.81 -24.39
C PHE A 305 3.74 -10.74 -23.34
N ALA A 306 3.74 -12.05 -23.61
CA ALA A 306 4.58 -12.97 -22.86
C ALA A 306 6.06 -12.70 -23.21
N VAL A 307 6.90 -12.58 -22.19
CA VAL A 307 8.33 -12.30 -22.36
C VAL A 307 9.19 -13.34 -21.69
N ASP A 308 10.43 -13.41 -22.16
CA ASP A 308 11.49 -14.10 -21.46
C ASP A 308 11.86 -13.37 -20.17
N GLY A 309 11.86 -14.09 -19.04
CA GLY A 309 12.07 -13.49 -17.71
C GLY A 309 13.48 -12.99 -17.47
N ASP A 310 14.46 -13.48 -18.24
CA ASP A 310 15.87 -13.10 -18.07
C ASP A 310 16.29 -11.94 -18.97
N THR A 311 15.59 -11.75 -20.08
CA THR A 311 15.96 -10.77 -21.12
C THR A 311 14.88 -9.73 -21.41
N GLY A 312 13.62 -9.99 -21.04
CA GLY A 312 12.47 -9.17 -21.41
C GLY A 312 12.06 -9.30 -22.88
N ALA A 313 12.69 -10.21 -23.64
CA ALA A 313 12.37 -10.41 -25.06
C ALA A 313 11.00 -11.06 -25.24
N ARG A 314 10.18 -10.53 -26.15
CA ARG A 314 8.86 -11.08 -26.48
C ARG A 314 9.01 -12.50 -27.03
N ARG A 315 8.18 -13.42 -26.55
CA ARG A 315 8.15 -14.83 -26.98
C ARG A 315 7.24 -15.08 -28.19
N GLY A 316 6.49 -14.07 -28.63
CA GLY A 316 5.58 -14.17 -29.76
C GLY A 316 4.71 -12.93 -29.93
N ASN A 317 3.57 -13.12 -30.58
CA ASN A 317 2.55 -12.09 -30.77
C ASN A 317 1.93 -11.65 -29.42
N ALA A 318 1.16 -10.57 -29.46
CA ALA A 318 0.40 -10.11 -28.29
C ALA A 318 -0.52 -11.23 -27.79
N ALA A 319 -0.43 -11.54 -26.49
CA ALA A 319 -1.31 -12.49 -25.81
C ALA A 319 -2.67 -11.87 -25.50
N TRP A 320 -2.73 -10.54 -25.42
CA TRP A 320 -3.95 -9.79 -25.18
C TRP A 320 -3.81 -8.36 -25.67
N ASP A 321 -4.89 -7.78 -26.16
CA ASP A 321 -4.96 -6.40 -26.61
C ASP A 321 -6.39 -5.88 -26.46
N SER A 322 -6.58 -4.78 -25.74
CA SER A 322 -7.87 -4.11 -25.67
C SER A 322 -7.75 -2.61 -25.40
N ALA A 323 -8.77 -1.88 -25.83
CA ALA A 323 -9.05 -0.57 -25.30
C ALA A 323 -9.50 -0.66 -23.83
N VAL A 324 -9.18 0.37 -23.07
CA VAL A 324 -9.52 0.58 -21.67
C VAL A 324 -10.92 1.19 -21.58
N GLY A 325 -11.72 0.68 -20.65
CA GLY A 325 -13.08 1.15 -20.39
C GLY A 325 -13.14 2.62 -19.94
N SER A 326 -14.34 3.21 -19.95
CA SER A 326 -14.55 4.60 -19.53
C SER A 326 -14.19 4.86 -18.06
N ASP A 327 -14.29 3.82 -17.24
CA ASP A 327 -13.86 3.81 -15.84
C ASP A 327 -12.36 3.52 -15.68
N GLY A 328 -11.61 3.38 -16.77
CA GLY A 328 -10.18 3.06 -16.74
C GLY A 328 -9.90 1.57 -16.56
N SER A 329 -10.90 0.68 -16.57
CA SER A 329 -10.69 -0.76 -16.37
C SER A 329 -10.09 -1.46 -17.60
N TRP A 330 -9.27 -2.49 -17.36
CA TRP A 330 -8.75 -3.41 -18.36
C TRP A 330 -8.76 -4.85 -17.83
N GLY A 331 -8.76 -5.83 -18.75
CA GLY A 331 -8.88 -7.25 -18.44
C GLY A 331 -10.36 -7.71 -18.28
N PRO A 332 -10.60 -8.92 -17.76
CA PRO A 332 -9.60 -9.87 -17.30
C PRO A 332 -8.81 -10.51 -18.45
N PHE A 333 -7.48 -10.49 -18.33
CA PHE A 333 -6.56 -11.28 -19.13
C PHE A 333 -6.26 -12.59 -18.39
N VAL A 334 -6.55 -13.73 -19.01
CA VAL A 334 -6.17 -15.04 -18.47
C VAL A 334 -4.69 -15.25 -18.75
N ALA A 335 -3.88 -15.25 -17.70
CA ALA A 335 -2.43 -15.35 -17.78
C ALA A 335 -1.93 -16.71 -17.27
N GLU A 336 -0.83 -17.18 -17.84
CA GLU A 336 -0.09 -18.32 -17.32
C GLU A 336 0.68 -17.94 -16.05
N ALA A 337 0.52 -18.74 -15.00
CA ALA A 337 1.27 -18.57 -13.77
C ALA A 337 2.78 -18.71 -14.04
N ARG A 338 3.60 -17.91 -13.33
CA ARG A 338 5.09 -17.87 -13.46
C ARG A 338 5.63 -17.33 -14.79
N THR A 339 4.80 -17.01 -15.76
CA THR A 339 5.22 -16.30 -16.97
C THR A 339 5.44 -14.82 -16.66
N ALA A 340 6.55 -14.26 -17.15
CA ALA A 340 6.81 -12.83 -17.12
C ALA A 340 6.07 -12.15 -18.29
N TYR A 341 5.56 -10.94 -18.05
CA TYR A 341 4.80 -10.19 -19.04
C TYR A 341 5.33 -8.77 -19.19
N GLU A 342 5.29 -8.29 -20.42
CA GLU A 342 5.35 -6.87 -20.77
C GLU A 342 3.92 -6.36 -20.94
N LEU A 343 3.54 -5.37 -20.14
CA LEU A 343 2.28 -4.65 -20.27
C LEU A 343 2.58 -3.30 -20.94
N VAL A 344 2.18 -3.17 -22.19
CA VAL A 344 2.34 -1.94 -22.98
C VAL A 344 1.10 -1.08 -22.83
N VAL A 345 1.27 0.17 -22.41
CA VAL A 345 0.18 1.14 -22.31
C VAL A 345 0.46 2.32 -23.23
N SER A 346 -0.52 2.67 -24.06
CA SER A 346 -0.48 3.85 -24.92
C SER A 346 -1.72 4.69 -24.75
N ALA A 347 -1.55 6.00 -24.62
CA ALA A 347 -2.63 6.96 -24.57
C ALA A 347 -2.17 8.32 -25.13
N PRO A 348 -3.07 9.12 -25.74
CA PRO A 348 -2.73 10.47 -26.18
C PRO A 348 -2.13 11.31 -25.05
N GLY A 349 -1.03 11.99 -25.32
CA GLY A 349 -0.36 12.85 -24.34
C GLY A 349 0.54 12.11 -23.33
N TYR A 350 0.79 10.82 -23.53
CA TYR A 350 1.75 10.01 -22.79
C TYR A 350 2.73 9.32 -23.75
N ALA A 351 3.86 8.88 -23.21
CA ALA A 351 4.74 7.94 -23.90
C ALA A 351 4.10 6.56 -23.95
N THR A 352 4.39 5.79 -25.01
CA THR A 352 4.12 4.36 -25.01
C THR A 352 5.00 3.74 -23.93
N THR A 353 4.36 3.25 -22.87
CA THR A 353 5.05 2.80 -21.66
C THR A 353 5.06 1.28 -21.62
N HIS A 354 6.24 0.70 -21.58
CA HIS A 354 6.49 -0.75 -21.52
C HIS A 354 6.77 -1.14 -20.08
N VAL A 355 5.77 -1.69 -19.39
CA VAL A 355 5.91 -2.12 -17.99
C VAL A 355 6.26 -3.60 -17.94
N TYR A 356 7.46 -3.91 -17.47
CA TYR A 356 7.93 -5.26 -17.21
C TYR A 356 7.82 -5.54 -15.71
N ARG A 357 7.13 -6.64 -15.35
CA ARG A 357 6.94 -7.03 -13.96
C ARG A 357 7.40 -8.45 -13.70
N SER A 358 7.81 -8.70 -12.47
CA SER A 358 7.99 -10.05 -11.94
C SER A 358 6.72 -10.89 -12.15
N PRO A 359 6.84 -12.21 -12.34
CA PRO A 359 5.69 -13.06 -12.56
C PRO A 359 4.66 -12.98 -11.43
N PHE A 360 3.39 -13.03 -11.81
CA PHE A 360 2.28 -12.99 -10.88
C PHE A 360 2.03 -14.39 -10.31
N PRO A 361 2.05 -14.56 -8.97
CA PRO A 361 1.74 -15.85 -8.38
C PRO A 361 0.23 -16.13 -8.39
N ARG A 362 -0.62 -15.11 -8.31
CA ARG A 362 -2.08 -15.24 -8.17
C ARG A 362 -2.82 -14.23 -9.03
N SER A 363 -4.13 -14.47 -9.21
CA SER A 363 -5.04 -13.51 -9.82
C SER A 363 -5.00 -12.16 -9.11
N SER A 364 -5.20 -11.06 -9.83
CA SER A 364 -5.26 -9.73 -9.23
C SER A 364 -6.12 -8.80 -10.07
N THR A 365 -6.96 -8.03 -9.38
CA THR A 365 -7.70 -6.89 -9.94
C THR A 365 -7.07 -5.56 -9.54
N LEU A 366 -5.95 -5.59 -8.80
CA LEU A 366 -5.28 -4.43 -8.20
C LEU A 366 -4.03 -4.02 -8.99
N ILE A 367 -4.04 -4.22 -10.31
CA ILE A 367 -2.95 -3.77 -11.17
C ILE A 367 -3.25 -2.33 -11.59
N ASN A 368 -2.41 -1.38 -11.20
CA ASN A 368 -2.50 -0.02 -11.73
C ASN A 368 -1.39 0.19 -12.76
N LEU A 369 -1.76 0.54 -13.98
CA LEU A 369 -0.82 0.94 -15.02
C LEU A 369 -0.93 2.45 -15.20
N ARG A 370 0.17 3.15 -14.97
CA ARG A 370 0.25 4.60 -15.16
C ARG A 370 1.27 4.89 -16.25
N PRO A 371 0.85 5.26 -17.47
CA PRO A 371 1.80 5.55 -18.53
C PRO A 371 2.61 6.81 -18.17
N GLU A 372 3.86 6.81 -18.59
CA GLU A 372 4.82 7.87 -18.30
C GLU A 372 4.65 9.06 -19.24
N ARG A 373 5.07 10.24 -18.78
CA ARG A 373 5.39 11.37 -19.65
C ARG A 373 6.89 11.60 -19.60
N ILE A 374 7.50 11.79 -20.77
CA ILE A 374 8.92 12.09 -20.87
C ILE A 374 9.15 13.49 -20.30
N ALA A 375 9.84 13.56 -19.17
CA ALA A 375 10.18 14.83 -18.55
C ALA A 375 11.17 15.61 -19.43
N PRO A 376 11.16 16.96 -19.43
CA PRO A 376 12.15 17.75 -20.15
C PRO A 376 13.59 17.37 -19.80
N ALA A 377 13.82 17.05 -18.52
CA ALA A 377 15.12 16.63 -18.02
C ALA A 377 15.59 15.27 -18.55
N ASP A 378 14.74 14.47 -19.21
CA ASP A 378 15.06 13.13 -19.72
C ASP A 378 15.15 13.07 -21.25
N GLN A 379 14.87 14.19 -21.96
CA GLN A 379 14.82 14.24 -23.43
C GLN A 379 16.17 14.01 -24.12
N ASP A 380 17.27 14.14 -23.39
CA ASP A 380 18.63 13.89 -23.86
C ASP A 380 18.96 12.40 -24.00
N ALA A 381 18.17 11.50 -23.40
CA ALA A 381 18.40 10.06 -23.47
C ALA A 381 18.03 9.48 -24.85
N LYS A 382 18.77 8.47 -25.31
CA LYS A 382 18.40 7.68 -26.50
C LYS A 382 17.37 6.60 -26.18
N SER A 383 17.47 6.02 -24.98
CA SER A 383 16.43 5.18 -24.38
C SER A 383 16.33 5.50 -22.89
N LEU A 384 15.12 5.49 -22.33
CA LEU A 384 14.87 5.71 -20.91
C LEU A 384 14.31 4.44 -20.26
N VAL A 385 15.01 3.93 -19.25
CA VAL A 385 14.56 2.80 -18.44
C VAL A 385 14.41 3.27 -16.99
N ILE A 386 13.25 3.00 -16.40
CA ILE A 386 12.92 3.37 -15.03
C ILE A 386 12.84 2.09 -14.20
N PHE A 387 13.62 2.00 -13.12
CA PHE A 387 13.48 0.95 -12.14
C PHE A 387 12.67 1.46 -10.95
N THR A 388 11.55 0.80 -10.63
CA THR A 388 10.62 1.27 -9.58
C THR A 388 10.27 0.18 -8.56
N ARG A 389 10.15 0.61 -7.30
CA ARG A 389 9.75 -0.19 -6.14
C ARG A 389 8.47 0.42 -5.50
N PRO A 390 7.27 0.11 -6.00
CA PRO A 390 6.05 0.79 -5.56
C PRO A 390 5.73 0.62 -4.07
N ARG A 391 6.14 -0.48 -3.46
CA ARG A 391 5.78 -0.89 -2.08
C ARG A 391 6.89 -0.65 -1.05
N GLY A 392 7.87 0.17 -1.40
CA GLY A 392 8.99 0.50 -0.54
C GLY A 392 9.83 1.64 -1.10
N TYR A 393 10.98 1.87 -0.47
CA TYR A 393 12.00 2.82 -0.91
C TYR A 393 13.35 2.10 -1.04
N PHE A 394 14.24 2.66 -1.84
CA PHE A 394 15.62 2.20 -1.94
C PHE A 394 16.45 2.78 -0.79
N ASP A 395 17.16 1.93 -0.07
CA ASP A 395 18.12 2.32 0.96
C ASP A 395 19.49 1.69 0.68
N ALA A 396 20.44 2.51 0.25
CA ALA A 396 21.79 2.06 -0.11
C ALA A 396 22.59 1.45 1.06
N GLN A 397 22.17 1.67 2.31
CA GLN A 397 22.85 1.13 3.50
C GLN A 397 22.26 -0.21 3.94
N ARG A 398 21.00 -0.46 3.59
CA ARG A 398 20.24 -1.66 4.00
C ARG A 398 20.12 -2.69 2.89
N ASP A 399 19.92 -2.24 1.65
CA ASP A 399 19.45 -3.08 0.56
C ASP A 399 20.57 -3.52 -0.39
N LYS A 400 20.41 -4.72 -0.96
CA LYS A 400 21.20 -5.21 -2.09
C LYS A 400 20.46 -4.87 -3.37
N MET A 401 21.04 -4.00 -4.18
CA MET A 401 20.39 -3.46 -5.37
C MET A 401 21.31 -3.51 -6.58
N ARG A 402 20.76 -3.79 -7.75
CA ARG A 402 21.45 -3.66 -9.03
C ARG A 402 20.53 -3.09 -10.10
N PHE A 403 21.04 -2.18 -10.93
CA PHE A 403 20.33 -1.71 -12.12
C PHE A 403 21.30 -1.64 -13.28
N ASP A 404 21.11 -2.51 -14.27
CA ASP A 404 22.00 -2.66 -15.42
C ASP A 404 23.47 -2.89 -15.04
N GLY A 405 23.68 -3.74 -14.01
CA GLY A 405 25.01 -4.02 -13.45
C GLY A 405 25.52 -3.00 -12.43
N LEU A 406 24.93 -1.81 -12.34
CA LEU A 406 25.30 -0.77 -11.36
C LEU A 406 24.81 -1.16 -9.97
N SER A 407 25.69 -1.14 -8.96
CA SER A 407 25.32 -1.33 -7.54
C SER A 407 24.94 -0.03 -6.84
N THR A 408 25.32 1.12 -7.41
CA THR A 408 24.91 2.44 -6.95
C THR A 408 23.90 2.98 -7.96
N LEU A 409 22.63 2.98 -7.58
CA LEU A 409 21.56 3.31 -8.51
C LEU A 409 21.48 4.85 -8.72
N PRO A 410 21.37 5.34 -9.97
CA PRO A 410 21.24 6.77 -10.24
C PRO A 410 20.08 7.41 -9.47
N GLY A 411 20.37 8.51 -8.77
CA GLY A 411 19.36 9.26 -7.99
C GLY A 411 18.98 8.64 -6.64
N VAL A 412 19.48 7.45 -6.29
CA VAL A 412 19.27 6.88 -4.95
C VAL A 412 20.25 7.54 -3.97
N PRO A 413 19.77 8.14 -2.86
CA PRO A 413 20.64 8.75 -1.87
C PRO A 413 21.54 7.71 -1.20
N ALA A 414 22.74 8.13 -0.81
CA ALA A 414 23.70 7.26 -0.12
C ALA A 414 23.26 6.85 1.29
N ARG A 415 22.27 7.54 1.88
CA ARG A 415 21.75 7.29 3.22
C ARG A 415 20.23 7.46 3.26
N GLY A 416 19.57 6.51 3.92
CA GLY A 416 18.13 6.54 4.19
C GLY A 416 17.25 6.20 2.99
N ALA A 417 16.02 5.80 3.30
CA ALA A 417 15.03 5.30 2.37
C ALA A 417 14.19 6.42 1.73
N GLY A 418 14.77 7.18 0.80
CA GLY A 418 14.17 8.42 0.28
C GLY A 418 13.33 8.31 -0.99
N VAL A 419 13.78 7.47 -1.93
CA VAL A 419 13.25 7.41 -3.30
C VAL A 419 12.83 5.98 -3.65
N ALA A 420 11.75 5.86 -4.42
CA ALA A 420 11.19 4.57 -4.82
C ALA A 420 11.49 4.22 -6.29
N SER A 421 12.22 5.08 -6.99
CA SER A 421 12.54 4.92 -8.41
C SER A 421 13.93 5.42 -8.74
N SER A 422 14.59 4.75 -9.67
CA SER A 422 15.86 5.16 -10.28
C SER A 422 15.71 5.18 -11.80
N LYS A 423 16.35 6.15 -12.47
CA LYS A 423 16.26 6.32 -13.92
C LYS A 423 17.62 6.07 -14.56
N LEU A 424 17.63 5.24 -15.59
CA LEU A 424 18.80 4.97 -16.43
C LEU A 424 18.58 5.57 -17.81
N LYS A 425 19.43 6.54 -18.16
CA LYS A 425 19.48 7.14 -19.48
C LYS A 425 20.54 6.43 -20.31
N LEU A 426 20.12 5.76 -21.38
CA LEU A 426 21.03 5.07 -22.29
C LEU A 426 21.43 5.99 -23.44
N THR A 427 22.68 5.85 -23.86
CA THR A 427 23.28 6.62 -24.96
C THR A 427 23.10 5.97 -26.33
N ASN A 428 22.49 4.79 -26.39
CA ASN A 428 22.20 4.05 -27.61
C ASN A 428 20.68 3.83 -27.76
N GLU A 429 20.21 3.89 -29.01
CA GLU A 429 18.82 3.60 -29.40
C GLU A 429 18.59 2.12 -29.73
N ALA A 430 19.67 1.35 -29.96
CA ALA A 430 19.58 -0.08 -30.20
C ALA A 430 18.95 -0.78 -28.98
N GLN A 431 17.83 -1.46 -29.22
CA GLN A 431 17.12 -2.21 -28.22
C GLN A 431 18.01 -3.31 -27.62
N ARG A 432 18.06 -3.37 -26.28
CA ARG A 432 18.75 -4.44 -25.54
C ARG A 432 18.06 -4.73 -24.21
N SER A 433 18.38 -5.87 -23.61
CA SER A 433 17.97 -6.18 -22.24
C SER A 433 18.62 -5.23 -21.25
N VAL A 434 17.83 -4.82 -20.25
CA VAL A 434 18.24 -4.13 -19.03
C VAL A 434 17.66 -4.91 -17.85
N THR A 435 18.49 -5.21 -16.86
CA THR A 435 18.09 -5.98 -15.68
C THR A 435 18.05 -5.11 -14.44
N ALA A 436 17.10 -5.35 -13.55
CA ALA A 436 17.03 -4.72 -12.24
C ALA A 436 16.83 -5.77 -11.14
N GLU A 437 17.48 -5.57 -10.00
CA GLU A 437 17.45 -6.48 -8.86
C GLU A 437 17.35 -5.69 -7.56
N PHE A 438 16.51 -6.18 -6.65
CA PHE A 438 16.37 -5.67 -5.28
C PHE A 438 16.14 -6.83 -4.33
N ASN A 439 17.04 -7.02 -3.36
CA ASN A 439 16.94 -8.02 -2.29
C ASN A 439 16.49 -9.42 -2.77
N GLY A 440 16.99 -9.85 -3.94
CA GLY A 440 16.70 -11.16 -4.54
C GLY A 440 15.51 -11.21 -5.52
N GLU A 441 14.68 -10.16 -5.59
CA GLU A 441 13.72 -10.02 -6.68
C GLU A 441 14.44 -9.45 -7.91
N ARG A 442 14.34 -10.14 -9.05
CA ARG A 442 14.94 -9.73 -10.32
C ARG A 442 13.87 -9.59 -11.41
N THR A 443 13.99 -8.53 -12.20
CA THR A 443 13.18 -8.31 -13.40
C THR A 443 14.08 -7.86 -14.56
N ALA A 444 13.65 -8.15 -15.78
CA ALA A 444 14.35 -7.76 -17.01
C ALA A 444 13.35 -7.22 -18.02
N GLY A 445 13.79 -6.26 -18.82
CA GLY A 445 12.99 -5.62 -19.86
C GLY A 445 13.86 -5.06 -20.96
N LEU A 446 13.28 -4.88 -22.13
CA LEU A 446 13.98 -4.28 -23.25
C LEU A 446 13.97 -2.76 -23.13
N SER A 447 15.08 -2.12 -23.50
CA SER A 447 15.12 -0.68 -23.73
C SER A 447 14.41 -0.34 -25.04
N TRP A 448 13.62 0.73 -25.04
CA TRP A 448 12.92 1.21 -26.23
C TRP A 448 13.37 2.63 -26.62
N PRO A 449 13.42 2.96 -27.92
CA PRO A 449 13.90 4.27 -28.38
C PRO A 449 13.02 5.42 -27.89
N LEU A 450 13.60 6.35 -27.15
CA LEU A 450 12.89 7.52 -26.62
C LEU A 450 12.42 8.46 -27.75
N ALA A 451 13.18 8.55 -28.84
CA ALA A 451 12.85 9.36 -30.01
C ALA A 451 11.54 8.93 -30.69
N GLN A 452 11.10 7.68 -30.48
CA GLN A 452 9.81 7.16 -30.96
C GLN A 452 8.67 7.41 -29.94
N GLY A 453 8.97 8.02 -28.79
CA GLY A 453 8.01 8.27 -27.72
C GLY A 453 7.80 7.08 -26.78
N HIS A 454 8.80 6.21 -26.61
CA HIS A 454 8.71 5.02 -25.76
C HIS A 454 9.51 5.16 -24.46
N VAL A 455 8.98 4.58 -23.37
CA VAL A 455 9.66 4.50 -22.07
C VAL A 455 9.52 3.08 -21.51
N SER A 456 10.58 2.55 -20.90
CA SER A 456 10.56 1.23 -20.26
C SER A 456 10.49 1.38 -18.74
N VAL A 457 9.65 0.61 -18.07
CA VAL A 457 9.52 0.57 -16.62
C VAL A 457 9.74 -0.87 -16.15
N LEU A 458 10.78 -1.09 -15.37
CA LEU A 458 11.03 -2.32 -14.63
C LEU A 458 10.42 -2.14 -13.24
N GLU A 459 9.28 -2.79 -12.98
CA GLU A 459 8.54 -2.64 -11.73
C GLU A 459 8.64 -3.89 -10.86
N LEU A 460 9.10 -3.71 -9.62
CA LEU A 460 9.11 -4.75 -8.60
C LEU A 460 7.70 -5.03 -8.09
N THR A 461 7.44 -6.30 -7.82
CA THR A 461 6.19 -6.78 -7.28
C THR A 461 6.24 -6.94 -5.75
N PHE A 462 7.32 -7.46 -5.17
CA PHE A 462 7.33 -8.03 -3.81
C PHE A 462 7.78 -7.10 -2.67
#